data_AF-A0A7X4BUN0-F1
#
_entry.id   AF-A0A7X4BUN0-F1
#
_cell.length_a   1.000
_cell.length_b   1.000
_cell.length_c   1.000
_cell.angle_alpha   90.00
_cell.angle_beta   90.00
_cell.angle_gamma   90.00
#
_symmetry.space_group_name_H-M   'P 1'
#
loop_
_entity.id
_entity.type
_entity.pdbx_description
1 polymer ?
#
loop_
_entity_poly.entity_id
_entity_poly.type
_entity_poly.pdbx_seq_one_letter_code
_entity_poly.pdbx_strand_id
1 'polypeptide(L)'
;MKFYAVRRGRQPGIYPTWPSCEEQVKGFPGAVYKAFPTKAQALSFMGEDLPPSLILFQSDTRPATDDVHVWVDGSCFPNSKGRLNFGWAYVILDSKGELHRASGNDVPAEARRHRNVAGEIQAVLRALEWCREHGIAKAAIHFDYQGLASWVEGTWKTRRAFTQAYAERVRAMGITLTWHKVQAHSGDVYNDLVDRLAREAARSTPGGSRDL
;
A
#
# COMPACT_ATOMS: atom_id res chain seq x y z
N MET A 1 4.55 20.82 -21.02
CA MET A 1 4.57 19.34 -20.97
C MET A 1 3.86 18.79 -22.20
N LYS A 2 4.28 17.64 -22.72
CA LYS A 2 3.60 16.94 -23.83
C LYS A 2 3.18 15.56 -23.34
N PHE A 3 2.03 15.08 -23.79
CA PHE A 3 1.51 13.75 -23.50
C PHE A 3 1.59 12.90 -24.75
N TYR A 4 2.07 11.67 -24.64
CA TYR A 4 2.27 10.78 -25.78
C TYR A 4 1.30 9.61 -25.67
N ALA A 5 0.27 9.60 -26.51
CA ALA A 5 -0.70 8.52 -26.55
C ALA A 5 -0.23 7.44 -27.52
N VAL A 6 -0.16 6.19 -27.08
CA VAL A 6 0.13 5.01 -27.88
C VAL A 6 -1.16 4.20 -27.99
N ARG A 7 -1.82 4.26 -29.15
CA ARG A 7 -3.03 3.49 -29.45
C ARG A 7 -2.70 2.06 -29.90
N ARG A 8 -1.55 1.87 -30.55
CA ARG A 8 -1.02 0.56 -30.92
C ARG A 8 0.49 0.53 -30.66
N GLY A 9 0.95 -0.44 -29.89
CA GLY A 9 2.35 -0.60 -29.49
C GLY A 9 2.50 -1.81 -28.58
N ARG A 10 3.66 -1.97 -27.95
CA ARG A 10 3.89 -3.02 -26.93
C ARG A 10 2.89 -2.89 -25.78
N GLN A 11 2.75 -1.69 -25.23
CA GLN A 11 1.74 -1.36 -24.22
C GLN A 11 0.99 -0.07 -24.62
N PRO A 12 -0.27 -0.18 -25.07
CA PRO A 12 -1.11 0.99 -25.32
C PRO A 12 -1.35 1.80 -24.03
N GLY A 13 -1.32 3.12 -24.12
CA GLY A 13 -1.44 4.01 -22.95
C GLY A 13 -1.00 5.43 -23.24
N ILE A 14 -1.07 6.32 -22.25
CA ILE A 14 -0.63 7.72 -22.34
C ILE A 14 0.61 7.89 -21.46
N TYR A 15 1.70 8.33 -22.08
CA TYR A 15 2.99 8.50 -21.43
C TYR A 15 3.32 9.99 -21.25
N PRO A 16 3.87 10.41 -20.10
CA PRO A 16 4.20 11.81 -19.82
C PRO A 16 5.53 12.25 -20.46
N THR A 17 6.33 11.32 -20.99
CA THR A 17 7.64 11.60 -21.59
C THR A 17 7.83 10.81 -22.88
N TRP A 18 8.68 11.34 -23.78
CA TRP A 18 9.04 10.64 -25.02
C TRP A 18 9.77 9.32 -24.78
N PRO A 19 10.79 9.21 -23.89
CA PRO A 19 11.49 7.95 -23.66
C PRO A 19 10.55 6.79 -23.28
N SER A 20 9.61 7.02 -22.37
CA SER A 20 8.64 6.00 -21.98
C SER A 20 7.69 5.63 -23.12
N CYS A 21 7.32 6.58 -23.98
CA CYS A 21 6.53 6.29 -25.19
C CYS A 21 7.36 5.51 -26.24
N GLU A 22 8.62 5.90 -26.43
CA GLU A 22 9.52 5.34 -27.43
C GLU A 22 9.75 3.85 -27.17
N GLU A 23 9.93 3.45 -25.92
CA GLU A 23 10.02 2.04 -25.50
C GLU A 23 8.83 1.19 -25.97
N GLN A 24 7.65 1.81 -26.13
CA GLN A 24 6.44 1.08 -26.53
C GLN A 24 6.24 0.97 -28.03
N VAL A 25 6.85 1.87 -28.80
CA VAL A 25 6.61 1.98 -30.25
C VAL A 25 7.83 1.64 -31.10
N LYS A 26 9.04 1.79 -30.56
CA LYS A 26 10.30 1.59 -31.28
C LYS A 26 10.46 0.14 -31.72
N GLY A 27 10.46 -0.10 -33.03
CA GLY A 27 10.56 -1.44 -33.61
C GLY A 27 9.27 -2.26 -33.52
N PHE A 28 8.13 -1.67 -33.13
CA PHE A 28 6.85 -2.36 -33.14
C PHE A 28 6.12 -2.15 -34.48
N PRO A 29 5.84 -3.21 -35.25
CA PRO A 29 5.21 -3.09 -36.57
C PRO A 29 3.78 -2.55 -36.45
N GLY A 30 3.50 -1.47 -37.19
CA GLY A 30 2.18 -0.83 -37.18
C GLY A 30 1.85 -0.03 -35.92
N ALA A 31 2.86 0.42 -35.16
CA ALA A 31 2.65 1.28 -34.01
C ALA A 31 1.87 2.56 -34.38
N VAL A 32 0.87 2.90 -33.57
CA VAL A 32 0.03 4.09 -33.73
C VAL A 32 0.17 4.91 -32.47
N TYR A 33 0.85 6.05 -32.56
CA TYR A 33 1.06 6.96 -31.43
C TYR A 33 1.02 8.42 -31.87
N LYS A 34 0.71 9.33 -30.94
CA LYS A 34 0.67 10.77 -31.20
C LYS A 34 0.95 11.58 -29.94
N ALA A 35 1.66 12.70 -30.10
CA ALA A 35 1.92 13.64 -29.02
C ALA A 35 0.86 14.75 -28.99
N PHE A 36 0.44 15.15 -27.79
CA PHE A 36 -0.56 16.17 -27.53
C PHE A 36 -0.07 17.17 -26.49
N PRO A 37 -0.46 18.46 -26.60
CA PRO A 37 -0.16 19.46 -25.59
C PRO A 37 -0.95 19.26 -24.29
N THR A 38 -2.08 18.54 -24.33
CA THR A 38 -2.94 18.28 -23.17
C THR A 38 -3.29 16.80 -23.04
N LYS A 39 -3.49 16.34 -21.80
CA LYS A 39 -3.88 14.95 -21.49
C LYS A 39 -5.26 14.61 -22.05
N ALA A 40 -6.19 15.55 -22.01
CA ALA A 40 -7.55 15.37 -22.55
C ALA A 40 -7.53 15.01 -24.04
N GLN A 41 -6.71 15.70 -24.85
CA GLN A 41 -6.56 15.40 -26.27
C GLN A 41 -5.90 14.03 -26.51
N ALA A 42 -4.94 13.64 -25.66
CA ALA A 42 -4.33 12.32 -25.69
C ALA A 42 -5.34 11.21 -25.38
N LEU A 43 -6.25 11.43 -24.43
CA LEU A 43 -7.36 10.51 -24.11
C LEU A 43 -8.33 10.37 -25.29
N SER A 44 -8.77 11.47 -25.89
CA SER A 44 -9.67 11.43 -27.06
C SER A 44 -9.06 10.65 -28.23
N PHE A 45 -7.73 10.71 -28.41
CA PHE A 45 -7.04 9.95 -29.46
C PHE A 45 -7.07 8.42 -29.23
N MET A 46 -7.20 7.97 -27.99
CA MET A 46 -7.24 6.55 -27.66
C MET A 46 -8.57 5.88 -28.04
N GLY A 47 -9.64 6.66 -28.27
CA GLY A 47 -10.96 6.18 -28.68
C GLY A 47 -11.81 5.66 -27.50
N GLU A 48 -13.14 5.74 -27.64
CA GLU A 48 -14.13 5.29 -26.63
C GLU A 48 -14.22 3.76 -26.47
N ASP A 49 -13.41 2.98 -27.19
CA ASP A 49 -13.36 1.50 -27.14
C ASP A 49 -12.30 0.95 -26.17
N LEU A 50 -11.77 1.76 -25.26
CA LEU A 50 -10.97 1.23 -24.15
C LEU A 50 -11.90 0.67 -23.07
N PRO A 51 -11.68 -0.57 -22.58
CA PRO A 51 -12.44 -1.09 -21.47
C PRO A 51 -12.32 -0.12 -20.27
N PRO A 52 -13.39 0.08 -19.48
CA PRO A 52 -13.42 1.03 -18.35
C PRO A 52 -12.24 0.89 -17.37
N SER A 53 -11.60 -0.29 -17.35
CA SER A 53 -10.39 -0.60 -16.59
C SER A 53 -9.14 0.21 -16.97
N LEU A 54 -9.08 0.80 -18.18
CA LEU A 54 -7.95 1.62 -18.63
C LEU A 54 -8.18 3.14 -18.50
N ILE A 55 -9.44 3.58 -18.27
CA ILE A 55 -9.80 4.99 -18.06
C ILE A 55 -9.55 5.42 -16.60
N LEU A 56 -9.41 4.46 -15.68
CA LEU A 56 -9.30 4.72 -14.23
C LEU A 56 -7.91 5.19 -13.77
N PHE A 57 -6.89 5.17 -14.62
CA PHE A 57 -5.58 5.70 -14.25
C PHE A 57 -5.46 7.18 -14.63
N GLN A 58 -5.74 7.99 -13.61
CA GLN A 58 -5.18 9.33 -13.35
C GLN A 58 -6.01 10.53 -13.83
N SER A 59 -7.05 10.88 -13.06
CA SER A 59 -7.21 12.28 -12.65
C SER A 59 -6.27 12.55 -11.47
N ASP A 60 -5.17 13.25 -11.77
CA ASP A 60 -4.17 13.72 -10.81
C ASP A 60 -4.64 15.01 -10.11
N THR A 61 -5.87 14.94 -9.60
CA THR A 61 -6.49 15.87 -8.67
C THR A 61 -7.42 15.03 -7.82
N ARG A 62 -6.86 14.21 -6.91
CA ARG A 62 -7.69 13.65 -5.83
C ARG A 62 -8.11 14.84 -4.98
N PRO A 63 -9.41 15.15 -4.87
CA PRO A 63 -9.86 16.02 -3.82
C PRO A 63 -9.39 15.39 -2.51
N ALA A 64 -8.89 16.21 -1.59
CA ALA A 64 -8.82 15.80 -0.20
C ALA A 64 -10.15 15.15 0.20
N THR A 65 -10.11 14.09 1.01
CA THR A 65 -11.25 13.46 1.73
C THR A 65 -11.93 12.20 1.17
N ASP A 66 -11.23 11.26 0.54
CA ASP A 66 -11.67 9.86 0.67
C ASP A 66 -10.97 9.27 1.90
N ASP A 67 -11.77 8.92 2.92
CA ASP A 67 -11.28 8.18 4.08
C ASP A 67 -10.79 6.81 3.58
N VAL A 68 -9.51 6.48 3.80
CA VAL A 68 -8.98 5.18 3.40
C VAL A 68 -9.14 4.18 4.53
N HIS A 69 -9.42 2.94 4.20
CA HIS A 69 -9.42 1.83 5.12
C HIS A 69 -8.13 1.04 4.95
N VAL A 70 -7.45 0.78 6.06
CA VAL A 70 -6.17 0.09 6.09
C VAL A 70 -6.32 -1.15 6.94
N TRP A 71 -6.17 -2.34 6.37
CA TRP A 71 -6.06 -3.57 7.14
C TRP A 71 -4.58 -3.86 7.37
N VAL A 72 -4.24 -4.25 8.58
CA VAL A 72 -2.86 -4.55 8.99
C VAL A 72 -2.82 -5.88 9.72
N ASP A 73 -1.76 -6.65 9.50
CA ASP A 73 -1.49 -7.87 10.27
C ASP A 73 0.01 -8.17 10.37
N GLY A 74 0.38 -8.89 11.43
CA GLY A 74 1.72 -9.32 11.75
C GLY A 74 1.79 -10.82 12.05
N SER A 75 2.67 -11.52 11.36
CA SER A 75 2.92 -12.94 11.57
C SER A 75 4.29 -13.19 12.18
N CYS A 76 4.36 -14.02 13.22
CA CYS A 76 5.62 -14.48 13.79
C CYS A 76 5.56 -16.00 14.05
N PHE A 77 6.47 -16.77 13.44
CA PHE A 77 6.59 -18.20 13.70
C PHE A 77 8.06 -18.66 13.68
N PRO A 78 8.40 -19.72 14.42
CA PRO A 78 9.75 -20.28 14.40
C PRO A 78 10.02 -20.98 13.07
N ASN A 79 11.22 -20.79 12.52
CA ASN A 79 11.70 -21.54 11.38
C ASN A 79 12.28 -22.90 11.80
N SER A 80 12.62 -23.73 10.82
CA SER A 80 13.19 -25.07 11.03
C SER A 80 14.51 -25.09 11.83
N LYS A 81 15.17 -23.94 12.00
CA LYS A 81 16.40 -23.76 12.79
C LYS A 81 16.15 -23.12 14.16
N GLY A 82 14.88 -23.00 14.58
CA GLY A 82 14.48 -22.42 15.87
C GLY A 82 14.60 -20.89 15.97
N ARG A 83 14.91 -20.18 14.86
CA ARG A 83 14.90 -18.71 14.84
C ARG A 83 13.49 -18.22 14.52
N LEU A 84 13.06 -17.14 15.17
CA LEU A 84 11.76 -16.52 14.86
C LEU A 84 11.86 -15.75 13.55
N ASN A 85 10.99 -16.08 12.62
CA ASN A 85 10.73 -15.27 11.45
C ASN A 85 9.57 -14.33 11.73
N PHE A 86 9.63 -13.13 11.15
CA PHE A 86 8.64 -12.08 11.33
C PHE A 86 8.21 -11.61 9.95
N GLY A 87 6.93 -11.31 9.82
CA GLY A 87 6.35 -10.75 8.63
C GLY A 87 5.29 -9.74 9.00
N TRP A 88 5.15 -8.72 8.17
CA TRP A 88 4.13 -7.70 8.27
C TRP A 88 3.45 -7.58 6.92
N ALA A 89 2.17 -7.22 6.93
CA ALA A 89 1.46 -6.88 5.72
C ALA A 89 0.40 -5.83 5.99
N TYR A 90 0.10 -5.04 4.97
CA TYR A 90 -1.03 -4.13 5.00
C TYR A 90 -1.67 -4.04 3.61
N VAL A 91 -2.94 -3.67 3.61
CA VAL A 91 -3.69 -3.29 2.40
C VAL A 91 -4.46 -2.02 2.68
N ILE A 92 -4.44 -1.10 1.72
CA ILE A 92 -5.10 0.20 1.75
C ILE A 92 -6.17 0.18 0.68
N LEU A 93 -7.40 0.47 1.07
CA LEU A 93 -8.55 0.59 0.18
C LEU A 93 -9.23 1.95 0.36
N ASP A 94 -9.82 2.44 -0.71
CA ASP A 94 -10.76 3.57 -0.69
C ASP A 94 -12.15 3.13 -1.16
N SER A 95 -13.04 4.10 -1.38
CA SER A 95 -14.39 3.88 -1.90
C SER A 95 -14.43 3.26 -3.31
N LYS A 96 -13.30 3.20 -4.01
CA LYS A 96 -13.16 2.72 -5.40
C LYS A 96 -12.43 1.38 -5.49
N GLY A 97 -11.78 0.93 -4.43
CA GLY A 97 -11.15 -0.39 -4.34
C GLY A 97 -9.78 -0.38 -3.68
N GLU A 98 -8.95 -1.36 -4.01
CA GLU A 98 -7.58 -1.46 -3.49
C GLU A 98 -6.70 -0.37 -4.09
N LEU A 99 -6.16 0.48 -3.22
CA LEU A 99 -5.20 1.52 -3.58
C LEU A 99 -3.76 0.99 -3.57
N HIS A 100 -3.41 0.25 -2.53
CA HIS A 100 -2.06 -0.27 -2.36
C HIS A 100 -2.04 -1.43 -1.38
N ARG A 101 -1.08 -2.34 -1.55
CA ARG A 101 -0.75 -3.36 -0.56
C ARG A 101 0.75 -3.58 -0.55
N ALA A 102 1.29 -3.90 0.61
CA ALA A 102 2.66 -4.33 0.72
C ALA A 102 2.82 -5.33 1.87
N SER A 103 3.87 -6.15 1.77
CA SER A 103 4.28 -7.05 2.83
C SER A 103 5.80 -7.15 2.86
N GLY A 104 6.34 -7.52 4.02
CA GLY A 104 7.78 -7.59 4.22
C GLY A 104 8.17 -8.34 5.47
N ASN A 105 9.47 -8.60 5.61
CA ASN A 105 10.07 -9.33 6.72
C ASN A 105 11.20 -8.56 7.42
N ASP A 106 11.35 -7.27 7.10
CA ASP A 106 12.32 -6.32 7.67
C ASP A 106 11.92 -5.82 9.07
N VAL A 107 11.33 -6.68 9.91
CA VAL A 107 10.97 -6.31 11.29
C VAL A 107 12.23 -6.02 12.12
N PRO A 108 12.36 -4.81 12.72
CA PRO A 108 13.52 -4.40 13.49
C PRO A 108 13.84 -5.35 14.65
N ALA A 109 15.12 -5.59 14.92
CA ALA A 109 15.56 -6.54 15.96
C ALA A 109 15.03 -6.20 17.37
N GLU A 110 14.89 -4.91 17.66
CA GLU A 110 14.30 -4.37 18.89
C GLU A 110 12.81 -4.72 19.04
N ALA A 111 12.08 -4.78 17.93
CA ALA A 111 10.67 -5.12 17.88
C ALA A 111 10.43 -6.63 18.03
N ARG A 112 11.39 -7.49 17.65
CA ARG A 112 11.24 -8.96 17.63
C ARG A 112 10.83 -9.58 18.97
N ARG A 113 11.11 -8.93 20.09
CA ARG A 113 10.64 -9.35 21.44
C ARG A 113 9.12 -9.34 21.58
N HIS A 114 8.44 -8.57 20.73
CA HIS A 114 6.99 -8.42 20.71
C HIS A 114 6.28 -9.41 19.78
N ARG A 115 6.99 -10.41 19.22
CA ARG A 115 6.42 -11.49 18.41
C ARG A 115 5.52 -10.93 17.29
N ASN A 116 4.26 -11.32 17.23
CA ASN A 116 3.28 -10.97 16.21
C ASN A 116 3.03 -9.45 16.18
N VAL A 117 2.92 -8.84 17.37
CA VAL A 117 2.70 -7.40 17.56
C VAL A 117 3.81 -6.55 16.93
N ALA A 118 5.02 -7.09 16.80
CA ALA A 118 6.12 -6.42 16.12
C ALA A 118 5.83 -6.22 14.62
N GLY A 119 5.22 -7.23 13.98
CA GLY A 119 4.80 -7.17 12.59
C GLY A 119 3.63 -6.21 12.41
N GLU A 120 2.64 -6.23 13.30
CA GLU A 120 1.50 -5.33 13.24
C GLU A 120 1.91 -3.86 13.37
N ILE A 121 2.79 -3.54 14.32
CA ILE A 121 3.34 -2.18 14.48
C ILE A 121 4.04 -1.73 13.19
N GLN A 122 4.86 -2.62 12.61
CA GLN A 122 5.57 -2.31 11.37
C GLN A 122 4.60 -2.10 10.20
N ALA A 123 3.56 -2.93 10.08
CA ALA A 123 2.52 -2.79 9.07
C ALA A 123 1.81 -1.43 9.18
N VAL A 124 1.42 -1.01 10.39
CA VAL A 124 0.80 0.31 10.61
C VAL A 124 1.75 1.43 10.20
N LEU A 125 3.01 1.41 10.66
CA LEU A 125 3.97 2.47 10.35
C LEU A 125 4.19 2.62 8.84
N ARG A 126 4.32 1.51 8.11
CA ARG A 126 4.50 1.51 6.65
C ARG A 126 3.25 1.98 5.92
N ALA A 127 2.07 1.54 6.35
CA ALA A 127 0.81 1.98 5.75
C ALA A 127 0.59 3.48 5.94
N LEU A 128 0.89 4.02 7.12
CA LEU A 128 0.77 5.45 7.40
C LEU A 128 1.82 6.30 6.66
N GLU A 129 3.04 5.77 6.49
CA GLU A 129 4.07 6.42 5.68
C GLU A 129 3.60 6.57 4.23
N TRP A 130 3.04 5.50 3.64
CA TRP A 130 2.41 5.54 2.32
C TRP A 130 1.26 6.56 2.28
N CYS A 131 0.37 6.56 3.29
CA CYS A 131 -0.72 7.53 3.38
C CYS A 131 -0.22 8.97 3.35
N ARG A 132 0.83 9.27 4.12
CA ARG A 132 1.44 10.60 4.18
C ARG A 132 2.05 11.01 2.84
N GLU A 133 2.77 10.11 2.17
CA GLU A 133 3.36 10.34 0.85
C GLU A 133 2.31 10.63 -0.23
N HIS A 134 1.11 10.06 -0.08
CA HIS A 134 -0.01 10.24 -1.00
C HIS A 134 -0.98 11.34 -0.55
N GLY A 135 -0.64 12.12 0.48
CA GLY A 135 -1.44 13.25 0.96
C GLY A 135 -2.76 12.85 1.64
N ILE A 136 -2.86 11.63 2.17
CA ILE A 136 -4.05 11.14 2.86
C ILE A 136 -4.07 11.66 4.29
N ALA A 137 -5.10 12.45 4.61
CA ALA A 137 -5.25 13.09 5.93
C ALA A 137 -6.04 12.25 6.94
N LYS A 138 -6.77 11.22 6.50
CA LYS A 138 -7.64 10.37 7.33
C LYS A 138 -7.52 8.91 6.94
N ALA A 139 -7.32 8.03 7.91
CA ALA A 139 -7.23 6.58 7.69
C ALA A 139 -7.93 5.80 8.82
N ALA A 140 -8.71 4.79 8.42
CA ALA A 140 -9.36 3.84 9.31
C ALA A 140 -8.53 2.55 9.38
N ILE A 141 -7.84 2.33 10.49
CA ILE A 141 -6.99 1.16 10.69
C ILE A 141 -7.83 0.01 11.24
N HIS A 142 -7.87 -1.10 10.51
CA HIS A 142 -8.46 -2.37 10.87
C HIS A 142 -7.37 -3.33 11.35
N PHE A 143 -7.51 -3.80 12.60
CA PHE A 143 -6.48 -4.58 13.29
C PHE A 143 -7.11 -5.53 14.31
N ASP A 144 -6.37 -6.56 14.70
CA ASP A 144 -6.84 -7.61 15.62
C ASP A 144 -6.40 -7.35 17.09
N TYR A 145 -5.28 -6.64 17.30
CA TYR A 145 -4.72 -6.41 18.62
C TYR A 145 -4.99 -5.01 19.20
N GLN A 146 -5.93 -4.95 20.16
CA GLN A 146 -6.38 -3.71 20.86
C GLN A 146 -5.25 -2.79 21.36
N GLY A 147 -4.06 -3.33 21.64
CA GLY A 147 -2.92 -2.55 22.14
C GLY A 147 -2.44 -1.48 21.17
N LEU A 148 -2.55 -1.70 19.85
CA LEU A 148 -2.12 -0.75 18.81
C LEU A 148 -2.83 0.60 18.95
N ALA A 149 -4.16 0.57 19.06
CA ALA A 149 -4.98 1.77 19.27
C ALA A 149 -4.74 2.37 20.66
N SER A 150 -4.74 1.53 21.69
CA SER A 150 -4.72 1.99 23.08
C SER A 150 -3.44 2.75 23.45
N TRP A 151 -2.30 2.42 22.82
CA TRP A 151 -1.06 3.16 23.01
C TRP A 151 -1.06 4.52 22.30
N VAL A 152 -1.65 4.60 21.10
CA VAL A 152 -1.74 5.86 20.33
C VAL A 152 -2.74 6.82 20.96
N GLU A 153 -3.89 6.30 21.41
CA GLU A 153 -4.92 7.06 22.13
C GLU A 153 -4.50 7.45 23.56
N GLY A 154 -3.47 6.80 24.10
CA GLY A 154 -2.98 7.06 25.46
C GLY A 154 -3.84 6.45 26.57
N THR A 155 -4.80 5.59 26.24
CA THR A 155 -5.62 4.85 27.21
C THR A 155 -4.80 3.79 27.95
N TRP A 156 -3.73 3.25 27.34
CA TRP A 156 -2.80 2.32 27.98
C TRP A 156 -1.43 2.97 28.22
N LYS A 157 -0.92 2.88 29.45
CA LYS A 157 0.42 3.39 29.79
C LYS A 157 1.50 2.64 29.00
N THR A 158 2.18 3.36 28.12
CA THR A 158 3.35 2.87 27.38
C THR A 158 4.55 2.85 28.32
N ARG A 159 4.76 1.73 29.03
CA ARG A 159 5.90 1.58 29.98
C ARG A 159 7.22 1.21 29.28
N ARG A 160 7.21 1.02 27.97
CA ARG A 160 8.37 0.53 27.18
C ARG A 160 8.73 1.54 26.11
N ALA A 161 10.02 1.78 25.92
CA ALA A 161 10.54 2.75 24.94
C ALA A 161 10.03 2.47 23.51
N PHE A 162 9.91 1.19 23.12
CA PHE A 162 9.42 0.80 21.80
C PHE A 162 7.96 1.21 21.55
N THR A 163 7.05 1.01 22.52
CA THR A 163 5.63 1.39 22.35
C THR A 163 5.41 2.90 22.50
N GLN A 164 6.27 3.60 23.25
CA GLN A 164 6.33 5.06 23.28
C GLN A 164 6.74 5.63 21.91
N ALA A 165 7.85 5.14 21.34
CA ALA A 165 8.34 5.58 20.04
C ALA A 165 7.32 5.35 18.92
N TYR A 166 6.60 4.23 18.95
CA TYR A 166 5.48 3.97 18.04
C TYR A 166 4.38 5.03 18.17
N ALA A 167 3.86 5.27 19.39
CA ALA A 167 2.78 6.23 19.60
C ALA A 167 3.19 7.65 19.21
N GLU A 168 4.41 8.08 19.51
CA GLU A 168 4.96 9.38 19.09
C GLU A 168 5.07 9.48 17.58
N ARG A 169 5.59 8.44 16.91
CA ARG A 169 5.77 8.43 15.46
C ARG A 169 4.44 8.49 14.72
N VAL A 170 3.43 7.76 15.20
CA VAL A 170 2.07 7.82 14.66
C VAL A 170 1.45 9.21 14.84
N ARG A 171 1.58 9.81 16.04
CA ARG A 171 1.08 11.18 16.30
C ARG A 171 1.80 12.23 15.46
N ALA A 172 3.11 12.09 15.25
CA ALA A 172 3.92 13.00 14.45
C ALA A 172 3.56 12.98 12.96
N MET A 173 2.88 11.94 12.46
CA MET A 173 2.43 11.87 11.07
C MET A 173 1.26 12.82 10.76
N GLY A 174 0.54 13.30 11.79
CA GLY A 174 -0.56 14.25 11.60
C GLY A 174 -1.79 13.71 10.86
N ILE A 175 -1.89 12.39 10.70
CA ILE A 175 -3.03 11.71 10.08
C ILE A 175 -4.09 11.47 11.15
N THR A 176 -5.35 11.76 10.83
CA THR A 176 -6.48 11.42 11.72
C THR A 176 -6.77 9.93 11.59
N LEU A 177 -6.64 9.18 12.68
CA LEU A 177 -6.82 7.73 12.68
C LEU A 177 -8.11 7.32 13.38
N THR A 178 -8.85 6.42 12.74
CA THR A 178 -9.96 5.71 13.35
C THR A 178 -9.57 4.24 13.52
N TRP A 179 -9.74 3.71 14.73
CA TRP A 179 -9.34 2.35 15.06
C TRP A 179 -10.55 1.42 15.02
N HIS A 180 -10.55 0.47 14.09
CA HIS A 180 -11.56 -0.57 13.96
C HIS A 180 -10.96 -1.91 14.38
N LYS A 181 -11.41 -2.43 15.51
CA LYS A 181 -11.03 -3.78 15.91
C LYS A 181 -11.80 -4.80 15.08
N VAL A 182 -11.09 -5.63 14.34
CA VAL A 182 -11.67 -6.75 13.60
C VAL A 182 -11.44 -8.03 14.39
N GLN A 183 -12.44 -8.91 14.42
CA GLN A 183 -12.31 -10.21 15.06
C GLN A 183 -11.58 -11.17 14.13
N ALA A 184 -10.51 -11.82 14.60
CA ALA A 184 -9.84 -12.86 13.84
C ALA A 184 -10.85 -13.95 13.42
N HIS A 185 -10.80 -14.36 12.15
CA HIS A 185 -11.72 -15.32 11.52
C HIS A 185 -13.19 -14.88 11.42
N SER A 186 -13.44 -13.57 11.33
CA SER A 186 -14.79 -13.01 11.07
C SER A 186 -15.32 -13.25 9.64
N GLY A 187 -14.49 -13.79 8.73
CA GLY A 187 -14.80 -13.89 7.30
C GLY A 187 -14.56 -12.58 6.53
N ASP A 188 -13.83 -11.63 7.12
CA ASP A 188 -13.35 -10.43 6.42
C ASP A 188 -12.22 -10.83 5.46
N VAL A 189 -12.51 -10.74 4.15
CA VAL A 189 -11.61 -11.09 3.06
C VAL A 189 -10.29 -10.33 3.13
N TYR A 190 -10.29 -9.08 3.60
CA TYR A 190 -9.09 -8.26 3.69
C TYR A 190 -8.26 -8.59 4.92
N ASN A 191 -8.89 -8.91 6.04
CA ASN A 191 -8.20 -9.45 7.21
C ASN A 191 -7.50 -10.78 6.87
N ASP A 192 -8.20 -11.69 6.19
CA ASP A 192 -7.62 -12.96 5.75
C ASP A 192 -6.53 -12.76 4.66
N LEU A 193 -6.62 -11.68 3.88
CA LEU A 193 -5.58 -11.28 2.92
C LEU A 193 -4.30 -10.83 3.62
N VAL A 194 -4.39 -9.91 4.58
CA VAL A 194 -3.19 -9.41 5.29
C VAL A 194 -2.55 -10.49 6.15
N ASP A 195 -3.32 -11.36 6.79
CA ASP A 195 -2.82 -12.52 7.54
C ASP A 195 -2.00 -13.46 6.64
N ARG A 196 -2.52 -13.76 5.45
CA ARG A 196 -1.82 -14.58 4.46
C ARG A 196 -0.54 -13.92 3.98
N LEU A 197 -0.61 -12.64 3.62
CA LEU A 197 0.55 -11.87 3.13
C LEU A 197 1.65 -11.76 4.21
N ALA A 198 1.28 -11.52 5.46
CA ALA A 198 2.22 -11.44 6.58
C ALA A 198 2.89 -12.80 6.81
N ARG A 199 2.11 -13.90 6.74
CA ARG A 199 2.66 -15.27 6.85
C ARG A 199 3.59 -15.61 5.70
N GLU A 200 3.22 -15.25 4.47
CA GLU A 200 4.07 -15.46 3.29
C GLU A 200 5.37 -14.70 3.43
N ALA A 201 5.32 -13.42 3.79
CA ALA A 201 6.52 -12.60 4.00
C ALA A 201 7.42 -13.16 5.11
N ALA A 202 6.84 -13.63 6.22
CA ALA A 202 7.58 -14.31 7.27
C ALA A 202 8.22 -15.64 6.80
N ARG A 203 7.66 -16.31 5.78
CA ARG A 203 8.25 -17.53 5.19
C ARG A 203 9.35 -17.19 4.18
N SER A 204 9.27 -16.02 3.56
CA SER A 204 10.26 -15.53 2.61
C SER A 204 11.60 -15.23 3.29
N THR A 205 12.70 -15.55 2.60
CA THR A 205 14.06 -15.17 3.01
C THR A 205 14.23 -13.64 2.90
N PRO A 206 14.95 -12.96 3.81
CA PRO A 206 15.17 -11.51 3.69
C PRO A 206 15.83 -11.19 2.34
N GLY A 207 15.22 -10.31 1.54
CA GLY A 207 15.77 -9.85 0.26
C GLY A 207 14.96 -10.19 -1.00
N GLY A 208 13.83 -10.88 -0.89
CA GLY A 208 12.91 -11.08 -2.01
C GLY A 208 11.84 -10.00 -2.08
N SER A 209 12.19 -8.75 -2.45
CA SER A 209 11.17 -7.78 -2.86
C SER A 209 10.51 -8.34 -4.12
N ARG A 210 9.25 -8.74 -4.01
CA ARG A 210 8.38 -8.89 -5.17
C ARG A 210 7.58 -7.62 -5.24
N ASP A 211 8.17 -6.62 -5.88
CA ASP A 211 7.41 -5.49 -6.40
C ASP A 211 6.49 -6.10 -7.48
N LEU A 212 5.19 -6.15 -7.16
CA LEU A 212 4.11 -6.46 -8.09
C LEU A 212 3.48 -5.16 -8.59
#